data_AF-A0A4U3ML47-F1
#
_entry.id   AF-A0A4U3ML47-F1
#
_cell.length_a   1.000
_cell.length_b   1.000
_cell.length_c   1.000
_cell.angle_alpha   90.00
_cell.angle_beta   90.00
_cell.angle_gamma   90.00
#
_symmetry.space_group_name_H-M   'P 1'
#
loop_
_entity.id
_entity.type
_entity.pdbx_description
1 polymer ?
#
loop_
_entity_poly.entity_id
_entity_poly.type
_entity_poly.pdbx_seq_one_letter_code
_entity_poly.pdbx_strand_id
1 'polypeptide(L)'
;MRHPTDGTLRRLLDEPDGVADADRDHIAHCPACQEGLNVARDDAAFAATVLHADAEVDAEADVDQAWTRFSTRAPAGRATVLSRWRSRLRSPVVAIAGAAVLVTGAGAAAAADWLQIFQAERVAPVTAPQAELAKIPELDEFGDLVITDEISVRRAQGVAAAQEASGLTLPAVAELPRGVGGEPSYFVVAKAGGTFTFRADTTARTAAKAGATAPPVPPGLDGSRFRLSAGPGLAAVWASDHEIPALVVARITAPSVYSAGVPFTTVRDYLTSLTFIPDDVAAQLRGFSGEGTLPLFSAVEEKQTSVTDVGGHPATLVQSGSMVGVVWVADGVVNAVAGSLTADEVLSVARELR
;
A
#
# COMPACT_ATOMS: atom_id res chain seq x y z
N MET A 1 18.11 -17.99 -16.45
CA MET A 1 16.97 -17.99 -17.40
C MET A 1 15.80 -17.30 -16.74
N ARG A 2 14.98 -16.56 -17.50
CA ARG A 2 13.91 -15.72 -16.95
C ARG A 2 12.63 -16.55 -16.84
N HIS A 3 11.93 -16.46 -15.71
CA HIS A 3 10.59 -17.03 -15.59
C HIS A 3 9.57 -16.11 -16.30
N PRO A 4 8.65 -16.65 -17.11
CA PRO A 4 7.53 -15.90 -17.65
C PRO A 4 6.65 -15.31 -16.54
N THR A 5 5.91 -14.25 -16.85
CA THR A 5 4.99 -13.65 -15.87
C THR A 5 3.75 -14.51 -15.67
N ASP A 6 3.04 -14.31 -14.56
CA ASP A 6 1.76 -14.97 -14.29
C ASP A 6 0.74 -14.74 -15.42
N GLY A 7 0.79 -13.57 -16.07
CA GLY A 7 -0.02 -13.27 -17.25
C GLY A 7 0.28 -14.18 -18.44
N THR A 8 1.55 -14.53 -18.68
CA THR A 8 1.93 -15.50 -19.72
C THR A 8 1.49 -16.91 -19.35
N LEU A 9 1.56 -17.31 -18.07
CA LEU A 9 1.06 -18.61 -17.60
C LEU A 9 -0.47 -18.71 -17.77
N ARG A 10 -1.20 -17.63 -17.48
CA ARG A 10 -2.64 -17.57 -17.68
C ARG A 10 -3.01 -17.60 -19.16
N ARG A 11 -2.29 -16.84 -19.99
CA ARG A 11 -2.47 -16.86 -21.44
C ARG A 11 -2.20 -18.24 -22.04
N LEU A 12 -1.26 -19.01 -21.50
CA LEU A 12 -1.03 -20.39 -21.94
C LEU A 12 -2.25 -21.31 -21.74
N LEU A 13 -3.09 -21.03 -20.73
CA LEU A 13 -4.33 -21.78 -20.49
C LEU A 13 -5.48 -21.31 -21.39
N ASP A 14 -5.62 -19.99 -21.54
CA ASP A 14 -6.78 -19.40 -22.21
C ASP A 14 -6.57 -19.27 -23.75
N GLU A 15 -5.34 -19.04 -24.21
CA GLU A 15 -4.97 -18.85 -25.62
C GLU A 15 -3.53 -19.38 -25.88
N PRO A 16 -3.33 -20.71 -25.92
CA PRO A 16 -2.00 -21.33 -25.95
C PRO A 16 -1.16 -20.93 -27.16
N ASP A 17 -1.79 -20.64 -28.30
CA ASP A 17 -1.15 -20.20 -29.54
C ASP A 17 -0.58 -18.78 -29.44
N GLY A 18 -1.07 -17.97 -28.48
CA GLY A 18 -0.60 -16.61 -28.22
C GLY A 18 0.67 -16.51 -27.36
N VAL A 19 1.23 -17.65 -26.93
CA VAL A 19 2.46 -17.73 -26.13
C VAL A 19 3.65 -18.04 -27.06
N ALA A 20 4.84 -17.49 -26.78
CA ALA A 20 6.02 -17.78 -27.58
C ALA A 20 6.51 -19.23 -27.36
N ASP A 21 7.05 -19.88 -28.41
CA ASP A 21 7.58 -21.26 -28.34
C ASP A 21 8.63 -21.44 -27.24
N ALA A 22 9.53 -20.46 -27.09
CA ALA A 22 10.57 -20.50 -26.06
C ALA A 22 9.99 -20.48 -24.63
N ASP A 23 8.89 -19.74 -24.42
CA ASP A 23 8.21 -19.70 -23.13
C ASP A 23 7.46 -21.02 -22.87
N ARG A 24 6.81 -21.59 -23.89
CA ARG A 24 6.16 -22.91 -23.79
C ARG A 24 7.17 -24.00 -23.41
N ASP A 25 8.32 -24.02 -24.08
CA ASP A 25 9.38 -25.01 -23.82
C ASP A 25 9.98 -24.87 -22.42
N HIS A 26 10.23 -23.63 -21.98
CA HIS A 26 10.70 -23.37 -20.61
C HIS A 26 9.66 -23.77 -19.55
N ILE A 27 8.38 -23.43 -19.75
CA ILE A 27 7.30 -23.80 -18.82
C ILE A 27 7.16 -25.32 -18.73
N ALA A 28 7.32 -26.05 -19.84
CA ALA A 28 7.24 -27.50 -19.87
C ALA A 28 8.32 -28.19 -19.02
N HIS A 29 9.47 -27.55 -18.80
CA HIS A 29 10.61 -28.16 -18.12
C HIS A 29 11.02 -27.47 -16.80
N CYS A 30 10.30 -26.42 -16.39
CA CYS A 30 10.61 -25.65 -15.18
C CYS A 30 9.60 -25.93 -14.05
N PRO A 31 9.99 -26.57 -12.94
CA PRO A 31 9.09 -26.90 -11.83
C PRO A 31 8.36 -25.70 -11.23
N ALA A 32 9.03 -24.55 -11.08
CA ALA A 32 8.42 -23.33 -10.56
C ALA A 32 7.33 -22.77 -11.47
N CYS A 33 7.53 -22.82 -12.80
CA CYS A 33 6.52 -22.39 -13.77
C CYS A 33 5.36 -23.38 -13.84
N GLN A 34 5.61 -24.68 -13.65
CA GLN A 34 4.56 -25.69 -13.57
C GLN A 34 3.68 -25.52 -12.33
N GLU A 35 4.27 -25.15 -11.18
CA GLU A 35 3.52 -24.85 -9.96
C GLU A 35 2.63 -23.61 -10.15
N GLY A 36 3.17 -22.52 -10.72
CA GLY A 36 2.36 -21.35 -11.07
C GLY A 36 1.25 -21.65 -12.07
N LEU A 37 1.51 -22.51 -13.06
CA LEU A 37 0.52 -22.94 -14.04
C LEU A 37 -0.60 -23.79 -13.40
N ASN A 38 -0.29 -24.59 -12.39
CA ASN A 38 -1.30 -25.35 -11.64
C ASN A 38 -2.22 -24.43 -10.83
N VAL A 39 -1.66 -23.41 -10.17
CA VAL A 39 -2.47 -22.37 -9.49
C VAL A 39 -3.42 -21.69 -10.48
N ALA A 40 -2.93 -21.33 -11.67
CA ALA A 40 -3.77 -20.71 -12.70
C ALA A 40 -4.90 -21.64 -13.22
N ARG A 41 -4.67 -22.96 -13.23
CA ARG A 41 -5.71 -23.96 -13.57
C ARG A 41 -6.76 -24.09 -12.48
N ASP A 42 -6.34 -24.12 -11.21
CA ASP A 42 -7.25 -24.20 -10.08
C ASP A 42 -8.17 -22.97 -10.02
N ASP A 43 -7.63 -21.78 -10.27
CA ASP A 43 -8.41 -20.55 -10.38
C ASP A 43 -9.38 -20.59 -11.57
N ALA A 44 -8.96 -21.11 -12.72
CA ALA A 44 -9.84 -21.28 -13.88
C ALA A 44 -11.00 -22.24 -13.59
N ALA A 45 -10.72 -23.37 -12.92
CA ALA A 45 -11.72 -24.37 -12.55
C ALA A 45 -12.71 -23.81 -11.51
N PHE A 46 -12.22 -23.05 -10.53
CA PHE A 46 -13.08 -22.38 -9.56
C PHE A 46 -14.00 -21.37 -10.25
N ALA A 47 -13.45 -20.49 -11.10
CA ALA A 47 -14.24 -19.51 -11.85
C ALA A 47 -15.28 -20.18 -12.75
N ALA A 48 -14.90 -21.24 -13.46
CA ALA A 48 -15.83 -22.02 -14.28
C ALA A 48 -16.96 -22.60 -13.41
N THR A 49 -16.66 -23.16 -12.25
CA THR A 49 -17.68 -23.74 -11.34
C THR A 49 -18.67 -22.69 -10.84
N VAL A 50 -18.18 -21.50 -10.47
CA VAL A 50 -19.02 -20.40 -10.00
C VAL A 50 -19.90 -19.86 -11.12
N LEU A 51 -19.34 -19.70 -12.32
CA LEU A 51 -20.07 -19.15 -13.47
C LEU A 51 -21.03 -20.17 -14.11
N HIS A 52 -20.74 -21.48 -14.02
CA HIS A 52 -21.63 -22.53 -14.53
C HIS A 52 -22.87 -22.74 -13.67
N ALA A 53 -22.81 -22.38 -12.38
CA ALA A 53 -23.96 -22.45 -11.48
C ALA A 53 -25.09 -21.47 -11.86
N ASP A 54 -24.79 -20.44 -12.65
CA ASP A 54 -25.78 -19.49 -13.18
C ASP A 54 -26.31 -19.85 -14.57
N ALA A 55 -25.75 -20.88 -15.23
CA ALA A 55 -26.11 -21.23 -16.61
C ALA A 55 -27.28 -22.23 -16.75
N GLU A 56 -27.72 -22.85 -15.65
CA GLU A 56 -28.95 -23.67 -15.59
C GLU A 56 -30.19 -22.85 -15.15
N VAL A 57 -30.20 -21.54 -15.36
CA VAL A 57 -31.42 -20.75 -15.20
C VAL A 57 -32.18 -20.75 -16.52
N ASP A 58 -32.93 -21.82 -16.75
CA ASP A 58 -34.01 -21.82 -17.73
C ASP A 58 -35.37 -22.06 -17.05
N ALA A 59 -36.34 -21.25 -17.47
CA ALA A 59 -37.71 -21.05 -16.99
C ALA A 59 -37.89 -20.27 -15.66
N GLU A 60 -38.28 -18.99 -15.81
CA GLU A 60 -38.88 -18.09 -14.79
C GLU A 60 -38.34 -18.31 -13.36
N ALA A 61 -37.24 -17.62 -13.03
CA ALA A 61 -36.79 -17.54 -11.65
C ALA A 61 -37.94 -17.04 -10.77
N ASP A 62 -38.48 -17.93 -9.93
CA ASP A 62 -39.51 -17.61 -8.94
C ASP A 62 -38.92 -16.61 -7.93
N VAL A 63 -39.15 -15.33 -8.21
CA VAL A 63 -38.63 -14.19 -7.46
C VAL A 63 -39.08 -14.23 -6.01
N ASP A 64 -40.30 -14.72 -5.75
CA ASP A 64 -40.85 -14.82 -4.39
C ASP A 64 -40.17 -15.93 -3.61
N GLN A 65 -39.88 -17.07 -4.24
CA GLN A 65 -39.13 -18.15 -3.62
C GLN A 65 -37.65 -17.76 -3.41
N ALA A 66 -37.04 -17.03 -4.35
CA ALA A 66 -35.70 -16.49 -4.21
C ALA A 66 -35.63 -15.46 -3.05
N TRP A 67 -36.61 -14.56 -2.98
CA TRP A 67 -36.73 -13.56 -1.92
C TRP A 67 -36.97 -14.19 -0.55
N THR A 68 -37.78 -15.24 -0.49
CA THR A 68 -38.02 -16.00 0.74
C THR A 68 -36.74 -16.70 1.20
N ARG A 69 -35.98 -17.34 0.29
CA ARG A 69 -34.67 -17.93 0.64
C ARG A 69 -33.66 -16.87 1.09
N PHE A 70 -33.66 -15.69 0.48
CA PHE A 70 -32.78 -14.59 0.86
C PHE A 70 -33.13 -14.02 2.24
N SER A 71 -34.41 -13.72 2.48
CA SER A 71 -34.91 -13.11 3.73
C SER A 71 -34.90 -14.05 4.93
N THR A 72 -34.90 -15.37 4.70
CA THR A 72 -34.81 -16.38 5.78
C THR A 72 -33.39 -16.88 6.05
N ARG A 73 -32.41 -16.51 5.21
CA ARG A 73 -31.01 -16.85 5.44
C ARG A 73 -30.48 -15.99 6.58
N ALA A 74 -30.22 -16.60 7.74
CA ALA A 74 -29.47 -15.96 8.80
C ALA A 74 -28.13 -15.45 8.21
N PRO A 75 -27.66 -14.24 8.57
CA PRO A 75 -26.47 -13.66 7.97
C PRO A 75 -25.32 -14.66 8.05
N ALA A 76 -24.87 -15.14 6.88
CA ALA A 76 -23.72 -16.00 6.81
C ALA A 76 -22.54 -15.25 7.44
N GLY A 77 -21.81 -15.93 8.33
CA GLY A 77 -20.65 -15.36 9.00
C GLY A 77 -19.75 -14.66 7.99
N ARG A 78 -19.57 -13.34 8.17
CA ARG A 78 -18.84 -12.44 7.28
C ARG A 78 -17.57 -13.12 6.77
N ALA A 79 -17.53 -13.38 5.46
CA ALA A 79 -16.29 -13.77 4.80
C ALA A 79 -15.21 -12.73 5.14
N THR A 80 -14.06 -13.20 5.59
CA THR A 80 -12.93 -12.35 5.98
C THR A 80 -12.37 -11.63 4.75
N VAL A 81 -12.88 -10.42 4.50
CA VAL A 81 -12.43 -9.47 3.46
C VAL A 81 -10.92 -9.12 3.58
N LEU A 82 -10.29 -9.44 4.72
CA LEU A 82 -8.90 -9.12 5.01
C LEU A 82 -7.86 -9.97 4.27
N SER A 83 -8.22 -11.13 3.71
CA SER A 83 -7.24 -12.03 3.08
C SER A 83 -6.66 -11.45 1.77
N ARG A 84 -7.50 -10.79 0.97
CA ARG A 84 -7.12 -10.29 -0.37
C ARG A 84 -6.54 -8.87 -0.39
N TRP A 85 -6.71 -8.08 0.67
CA TRP A 85 -6.03 -6.78 0.78
C TRP A 85 -4.51 -6.92 0.94
N ARG A 86 -4.03 -8.07 1.44
CA ARG A 86 -2.59 -8.38 1.54
C ARG A 86 -1.91 -8.62 0.19
N SER A 87 -2.64 -9.08 -0.84
CA SER A 87 -2.05 -9.35 -2.16
C SER A 87 -1.93 -8.10 -3.04
N ARG A 88 -2.77 -7.08 -2.82
CA ARG A 88 -2.72 -5.78 -3.52
C ARG A 88 -1.76 -4.75 -2.92
N LEU A 89 -1.21 -5.02 -1.73
CA LEU A 89 -0.11 -4.23 -1.14
C LEU A 89 1.27 -4.59 -1.70
N ARG A 90 1.35 -5.51 -2.69
CA ARG A 90 2.58 -5.81 -3.45
C ARG A 90 2.85 -4.81 -4.59
N SER A 91 2.49 -3.55 -4.38
CA SER A 91 2.95 -2.41 -5.18
C SER A 91 4.12 -1.77 -4.43
N PRO A 92 5.23 -1.39 -5.10
CA PRO A 92 6.53 -1.07 -4.48
C PRO A 92 6.59 0.20 -3.62
N VAL A 93 5.48 0.62 -3.02
CA VAL A 93 5.33 1.90 -2.33
C VAL A 93 5.00 1.73 -0.83
N VAL A 94 4.77 0.52 -0.34
CA VAL A 94 4.57 0.28 1.11
C VAL A 94 5.29 -0.99 1.56
N ALA A 95 6.62 -0.98 1.51
CA ALA A 95 7.46 -2.05 2.05
C ALA A 95 8.08 -1.63 3.40
N ILE A 96 7.39 -1.89 4.51
CA ILE A 96 8.01 -2.01 5.85
C ILE A 96 7.35 -3.19 6.59
N ALA A 97 7.90 -4.42 6.51
CA ALA A 97 7.50 -5.58 7.36
C ALA A 97 8.55 -6.72 7.55
N GLY A 98 8.77 -7.13 8.84
CA GLY A 98 9.40 -8.29 9.54
C GLY A 98 10.84 -8.77 9.24
N ALA A 99 11.85 -8.82 10.16
CA ALA A 99 12.02 -9.88 11.16
C ALA A 99 13.03 -9.58 12.32
N ALA A 100 12.89 -10.37 13.40
CA ALA A 100 13.44 -10.20 14.75
C ALA A 100 14.88 -10.72 15.03
N VAL A 101 15.38 -10.26 16.18
CA VAL A 101 16.67 -10.42 16.89
C VAL A 101 17.31 -11.81 16.90
N LEU A 102 18.63 -11.85 16.62
CA LEU A 102 19.61 -12.64 17.38
C LEU A 102 20.94 -11.88 17.54
N VAL A 103 21.29 -11.66 18.80
CA VAL A 103 22.60 -11.18 19.28
C VAL A 103 23.62 -12.30 19.19
N THR A 104 24.77 -12.04 18.53
CA THR A 104 26.16 -12.49 18.85
C THR A 104 27.05 -11.76 17.82
N GLY A 105 27.85 -10.74 18.12
CA GLY A 105 28.94 -10.63 19.08
C GLY A 105 29.97 -9.63 18.49
N ALA A 106 30.35 -8.61 19.29
CA ALA A 106 31.43 -7.62 19.10
C ALA A 106 31.33 -6.66 17.89
N GLY A 107 31.25 -5.33 18.04
CA GLY A 107 31.44 -4.51 19.23
C GLY A 107 31.13 -3.03 19.00
N ALA A 108 31.39 -2.27 20.07
CA ALA A 108 31.30 -0.82 20.22
C ALA A 108 29.89 -0.22 20.27
N ALA A 109 29.53 0.15 21.50
CA ALA A 109 28.53 1.13 21.82
C ALA A 109 28.63 2.36 20.90
N ALA A 110 27.56 2.60 20.14
CA ALA A 110 27.12 3.95 19.86
C ALA A 110 25.70 4.03 20.39
N ALA A 111 25.54 4.55 21.60
CA ALA A 111 24.35 5.33 21.90
C ALA A 111 24.42 6.54 20.97
N ALA A 112 24.06 6.33 19.70
CA ALA A 112 24.08 7.37 18.68
C ALA A 112 22.88 8.26 18.93
N ASP A 113 23.12 9.56 19.04
CA ASP A 113 22.08 10.57 19.10
C ASP A 113 21.21 10.46 17.84
N TRP A 114 20.08 9.75 17.95
CA TRP A 114 19.12 9.61 16.86
C TRP A 114 18.40 10.95 16.69
N LEU A 115 18.73 11.65 15.61
CA LEU A 115 18.08 12.91 15.27
C LEU A 115 16.91 12.64 14.35
N GLN A 116 15.73 13.16 14.70
CA GLN A 116 14.59 13.14 13.79
C GLN A 116 14.92 14.05 12.60
N ILE A 117 15.00 13.46 11.41
CA ILE A 117 15.34 14.17 10.17
C ILE A 117 14.13 14.35 9.26
N PHE A 118 13.03 13.66 9.53
CA PHE A 118 11.79 13.76 8.79
C PHE A 118 10.60 13.42 9.68
N GLN A 119 9.52 14.19 9.51
CA GLN A 119 8.21 13.89 10.04
C GLN A 119 7.19 14.26 8.98
N ALA A 120 6.26 13.38 8.64
CA ALA A 120 5.21 13.75 7.71
C ALA A 120 4.28 14.81 8.33
N GLU A 121 4.24 15.98 7.73
CA GLU A 121 3.41 17.14 8.07
C GLU A 121 2.38 17.45 6.97
N ARG A 122 2.63 16.99 5.74
CA ARG A 122 1.75 17.17 4.57
C ARG A 122 1.86 15.95 3.66
N VAL A 123 0.89 15.76 2.77
CA VAL A 123 0.94 14.75 1.71
C VAL A 123 0.85 15.45 0.36
N ALA A 124 1.69 15.04 -0.58
CA ALA A 124 1.63 15.51 -1.96
C ALA A 124 1.77 14.35 -2.93
N PRO A 125 1.05 14.38 -4.07
CA PRO A 125 1.17 13.33 -5.07
C PRO A 125 2.54 13.38 -5.77
N VAL A 126 3.06 12.20 -6.11
CA VAL A 126 4.13 12.02 -7.08
C VAL A 126 3.59 11.15 -8.21
N THR A 127 3.47 11.73 -9.40
CA THR A 127 2.79 11.10 -10.52
C THR A 127 3.78 10.71 -11.61
N ALA A 128 3.70 9.49 -12.10
CA ALA A 128 4.43 9.03 -13.29
C ALA A 128 3.67 7.87 -13.94
N PRO A 129 3.99 7.49 -15.19
CA PRO A 129 3.47 6.27 -15.80
C PRO A 129 3.75 5.05 -14.92
N GLN A 130 2.82 4.10 -14.85
CA GLN A 130 2.99 2.87 -14.07
C GLN A 130 4.30 2.14 -14.42
N ALA A 131 4.64 2.10 -15.71
CA ALA A 131 5.86 1.48 -16.20
C ALA A 131 7.14 2.17 -15.70
N GLU A 132 7.08 3.47 -15.38
CA GLU A 132 8.19 4.21 -14.78
C GLU A 132 8.25 3.99 -13.27
N LEU A 133 7.11 4.02 -12.57
CA LEU A 133 7.06 3.73 -11.13
C LEU A 133 7.56 2.30 -10.82
N ALA A 134 7.27 1.34 -11.70
CA ALA A 134 7.74 -0.04 -11.57
C ALA A 134 9.27 -0.19 -11.73
N LYS A 135 9.98 0.84 -12.22
CA LYS A 135 11.45 0.85 -12.30
C LYS A 135 12.10 1.33 -11.01
N ILE A 136 11.34 1.94 -10.10
CA ILE A 136 11.88 2.43 -8.83
C ILE A 136 12.25 1.21 -7.97
N PRO A 137 13.53 1.06 -7.59
CA PRO A 137 13.92 -0.06 -6.75
C PRO A 137 13.32 0.01 -5.36
N GLU A 138 13.12 -1.15 -4.76
CA GLU A 138 12.73 -1.29 -3.36
C GLU A 138 13.85 -0.83 -2.42
N LEU A 139 13.50 -0.56 -1.16
CA LEU A 139 14.47 0.01 -0.19
C LEU A 139 15.67 -0.93 0.07
N ASP A 140 15.45 -2.24 0.03
CA ASP A 140 16.50 -3.26 0.19
C ASP A 140 17.46 -3.34 -1.01
N GLU A 141 17.12 -2.74 -2.15
CA GLU A 141 18.03 -2.57 -3.27
C GLU A 141 19.05 -1.43 -3.06
N PHE A 142 18.94 -0.67 -1.97
CA PHE A 142 19.89 0.37 -1.57
C PHE A 142 20.71 0.02 -0.32
N GLY A 143 20.36 -1.06 0.38
CA GLY A 143 20.99 -1.41 1.65
C GLY A 143 20.28 -2.50 2.43
N ASP A 144 20.53 -2.57 3.73
CA ASP A 144 19.95 -3.61 4.58
C ASP A 144 18.76 -3.05 5.36
N LEU A 145 17.58 -3.63 5.16
CA LEU A 145 16.38 -3.31 5.94
C LEU A 145 16.14 -4.40 7.00
N VAL A 146 16.12 -3.99 8.26
CA VAL A 146 15.73 -4.84 9.41
C VAL A 146 14.44 -4.29 9.99
N ILE A 147 13.35 -5.04 9.90
CA ILE A 147 12.09 -4.59 10.47
C ILE A 147 12.02 -4.92 11.96
N THR A 148 11.68 -3.90 12.76
CA THR A 148 11.58 -4.01 14.22
C THR A 148 10.16 -4.27 14.68
N ASP A 149 9.18 -3.71 13.98
CA ASP A 149 7.76 -3.82 14.32
C ASP A 149 6.96 -4.08 13.04
N GLU A 150 6.25 -5.21 12.97
CA GLU A 150 5.46 -5.60 11.80
C GLU A 150 4.14 -4.82 11.71
N ILE A 151 3.80 -4.42 10.48
CA ILE A 151 2.46 -3.91 10.19
C ILE A 151 1.45 -5.01 10.49
N SER A 152 0.59 -4.76 11.47
CA SER A 152 -0.54 -5.63 11.75
C SER A 152 -1.82 -4.83 11.86
N VAL A 153 -2.89 -5.39 11.29
CA VAL A 153 -4.23 -4.82 11.34
C VAL A 153 -5.13 -5.82 12.05
N ARG A 154 -5.81 -5.35 13.09
CA ARG A 154 -6.75 -6.17 13.85
C ARG A 154 -8.08 -5.47 14.03
N ARG A 155 -9.17 -6.23 14.02
CA ARG A 155 -10.49 -5.72 14.38
C ARG A 155 -10.53 -5.42 15.88
N ALA A 156 -11.11 -4.28 16.24
CA ALA A 156 -11.35 -3.87 17.62
C ALA A 156 -12.81 -4.14 18.02
N GLN A 157 -13.04 -4.31 19.33
CA GLN A 157 -14.37 -4.51 19.92
C GLN A 157 -15.05 -3.16 20.17
N GLY A 158 -15.23 -2.37 19.11
CA GLY A 158 -15.82 -1.03 19.17
C GLY A 158 -14.81 0.12 19.18
N VAL A 159 -15.33 1.35 19.13
CA VAL A 159 -14.53 2.58 19.01
C VAL A 159 -13.64 2.82 20.22
N ALA A 160 -14.16 2.62 21.44
CA ALA A 160 -13.40 2.85 22.67
C ALA A 160 -12.14 1.96 22.74
N ALA A 161 -12.28 0.68 22.43
CA ALA A 161 -11.15 -0.26 22.39
C ALA A 161 -10.15 0.07 21.27
N ALA A 162 -10.62 0.64 20.15
CA ALA A 162 -9.76 1.08 19.07
C ALA A 162 -8.96 2.34 19.44
N GLN A 163 -9.62 3.30 20.08
CA GLN A 163 -9.01 4.54 20.55
C GLN A 163 -7.97 4.28 21.64
N GLU A 164 -8.30 3.43 22.63
CA GLU A 164 -7.37 3.03 23.69
C GLU A 164 -6.12 2.36 23.09
N ALA A 165 -6.30 1.43 22.15
CA ALA A 165 -5.20 0.69 21.56
C ALA A 165 -4.30 1.52 20.63
N SER A 166 -4.85 2.54 19.97
CA SER A 166 -4.11 3.40 19.04
C SER A 166 -3.58 4.67 19.71
N GLY A 167 -4.13 5.08 20.86
CA GLY A 167 -3.87 6.39 21.46
C GLY A 167 -4.44 7.56 20.66
N LEU A 168 -5.28 7.29 19.66
CA LEU A 168 -5.87 8.29 18.78
C LEU A 168 -7.38 8.35 18.97
N THR A 169 -7.94 9.55 18.95
CA THR A 169 -9.40 9.75 18.91
C THR A 169 -9.91 9.62 17.49
N LEU A 170 -10.98 8.87 17.24
CA LEU A 170 -11.62 8.86 15.92
C LEU A 170 -12.82 9.82 15.95
N PRO A 171 -12.82 10.89 15.14
CA PRO A 171 -13.98 11.77 14.99
C PRO A 171 -15.21 11.00 14.54
N ALA A 172 -16.38 11.42 15.02
CA ALA A 172 -17.64 10.81 14.63
C ALA A 172 -18.07 11.31 13.24
N VAL A 173 -18.72 10.43 12.47
CA VAL A 173 -19.43 10.82 11.26
C VAL A 173 -20.86 11.15 11.68
N ALA A 174 -21.22 12.44 11.68
CA ALA A 174 -22.51 12.91 12.16
C ALA A 174 -23.68 12.47 11.26
N GLU A 175 -23.49 12.58 9.94
CA GLU A 175 -24.45 12.14 8.94
C GLU A 175 -23.76 11.23 7.93
N LEU A 176 -24.32 10.04 7.71
CA LEU A 176 -23.79 9.11 6.72
C LEU A 176 -24.21 9.57 5.31
N PRO A 177 -23.28 9.56 4.33
CA PRO A 177 -23.62 9.83 2.94
C PRO A 177 -24.70 8.88 2.41
N ARG A 178 -25.36 9.27 1.33
CA ARG A 178 -26.38 8.42 0.70
C ARG A 178 -25.76 7.09 0.27
N GLY A 179 -26.47 6.00 0.52
CA GLY A 179 -25.99 4.64 0.23
C GLY A 179 -25.00 4.07 1.26
N VAL A 180 -24.59 4.85 2.27
CA VAL A 180 -23.83 4.35 3.41
C VAL A 180 -24.80 4.08 4.56
N GLY A 181 -24.83 2.83 5.05
CA GLY A 181 -25.74 2.42 6.12
C GLY A 181 -25.09 1.46 7.11
N GLY A 182 -25.78 1.26 8.23
CA GLY A 182 -25.35 0.36 9.29
C GLY A 182 -24.20 0.89 10.15
N GLU A 183 -23.77 0.05 11.09
CA GLU A 183 -22.70 0.36 12.03
C GLU A 183 -21.31 0.06 11.45
N PRO A 184 -20.31 0.93 11.69
CA PRO A 184 -18.95 0.66 11.25
C PRO A 184 -18.32 -0.49 12.01
N SER A 185 -17.41 -1.19 11.34
CA SER A 185 -16.42 -2.06 11.98
C SER A 185 -15.16 -1.25 12.30
N TYR A 186 -14.62 -1.41 13.51
CA TYR A 186 -13.43 -0.70 13.95
C TYR A 186 -12.17 -1.56 13.80
N PHE A 187 -11.09 -0.95 13.35
CA PHE A 187 -9.79 -1.58 13.15
C PHE A 187 -8.69 -0.77 13.83
N VAL A 188 -7.67 -1.47 14.32
CA VAL A 188 -6.45 -0.89 14.85
C VAL A 188 -5.31 -1.33 13.95
N VAL A 189 -4.51 -0.37 13.53
CA VAL A 189 -3.24 -0.57 12.83
C VAL A 189 -2.15 -0.41 13.88
N ALA A 190 -1.41 -1.49 14.13
CA ALA A 190 -0.28 -1.44 15.06
C ALA A 190 0.82 -0.51 14.53
N LYS A 191 1.68 -0.06 15.43
CA LYS A 191 2.89 0.66 15.06
C LYS A 191 3.75 -0.25 14.17
N ALA A 192 4.26 0.32 13.09
CA ALA A 192 5.26 -0.29 12.23
C ALA A 192 6.59 0.44 12.39
N GLY A 193 7.70 -0.28 12.25
CA GLY A 193 9.02 0.28 12.46
C GLY A 193 10.12 -0.58 11.87
N GLY A 194 11.20 0.05 11.42
CA GLY A 194 12.35 -0.64 10.87
C GLY A 194 13.63 0.17 11.00
N THR A 195 14.76 -0.49 10.85
CA THR A 195 16.08 0.12 10.73
C THR A 195 16.65 -0.19 9.36
N PHE A 196 16.90 0.85 8.57
CA PHE A 196 17.56 0.74 7.28
C PHE A 196 19.02 1.15 7.41
N THR A 197 19.94 0.37 6.84
CA THR A 197 21.37 0.69 6.76
C THR A 197 21.74 0.86 5.30
N PHE A 198 22.10 2.08 4.88
CA PHE A 198 22.50 2.32 3.49
C PHE A 198 23.82 1.61 3.16
N ARG A 199 23.90 0.99 1.97
CA ARG A 199 25.11 0.30 1.49
C ARG A 199 25.48 0.79 0.10
N ALA A 200 26.66 1.40 -0.01
CA ALA A 200 27.21 1.88 -1.27
C ALA A 200 27.31 0.75 -2.30
N ASP A 201 27.85 -0.40 -1.91
CA ASP A 201 28.04 -1.55 -2.79
C ASP A 201 26.72 -2.14 -3.29
N THR A 202 25.67 -2.15 -2.46
CA THR A 202 24.34 -2.62 -2.88
C THR A 202 23.76 -1.66 -3.91
N THR A 203 23.80 -0.36 -3.65
CA THR A 203 23.35 0.67 -4.59
C THR A 203 24.12 0.60 -5.92
N ALA A 204 25.44 0.41 -5.89
CA ALA A 204 26.25 0.27 -7.09
C ALA A 204 25.89 -0.96 -7.92
N ARG A 205 25.60 -2.10 -7.25
CA ARG A 205 25.09 -3.31 -7.93
C ARG A 205 23.73 -3.07 -8.56
N THR A 206 22.83 -2.38 -7.87
CA THR A 206 21.49 -2.02 -8.39
C THR A 206 21.59 -1.13 -9.61
N ALA A 207 22.46 -0.11 -9.57
CA ALA A 207 22.75 0.74 -10.73
C ALA A 207 23.26 -0.08 -11.92
N ALA A 208 24.21 -0.99 -11.68
CA ALA A 208 24.77 -1.84 -12.74
C ALA A 208 23.72 -2.76 -13.36
N LYS A 209 22.80 -3.34 -12.56
CA LYS A 209 21.67 -4.14 -13.07
C LYS A 209 20.74 -3.33 -13.96
N ALA A 210 20.57 -2.03 -13.66
CA ALA A 210 19.80 -1.11 -14.47
C ALA A 210 20.57 -0.53 -15.67
N GLY A 211 21.80 -0.98 -15.93
CA GLY A 211 22.65 -0.45 -17.00
C GLY A 211 23.19 0.95 -16.74
N ALA A 212 23.18 1.39 -15.48
CA ALA A 212 23.63 2.70 -15.02
C ALA A 212 24.90 2.61 -14.16
N THR A 213 25.52 3.76 -13.91
CA THR A 213 26.61 3.90 -12.95
C THR A 213 26.15 4.78 -11.80
N ALA A 214 26.25 4.29 -10.57
CA ALA A 214 25.92 5.10 -9.39
C ALA A 214 26.92 6.26 -9.26
N PRO A 215 26.46 7.48 -8.93
CA PRO A 215 27.35 8.59 -8.63
C PRO A 215 28.12 8.33 -7.32
N PRO A 216 29.23 9.04 -7.08
CA PRO A 216 29.99 8.93 -5.84
C PRO A 216 29.10 9.12 -4.60
N VAL A 217 29.21 8.19 -3.65
CA VAL A 217 28.45 8.24 -2.40
C VAL A 217 28.96 9.39 -1.52
N PRO A 218 28.09 10.27 -1.01
CA PRO A 218 28.48 11.35 -0.10
C PRO A 218 29.18 10.81 1.16
N PRO A 219 30.15 11.56 1.71
CA PRO A 219 30.80 11.18 2.96
C PRO A 219 29.79 10.92 4.08
N GLY A 220 29.95 9.79 4.78
CA GLY A 220 29.10 9.42 5.91
C GLY A 220 27.76 8.75 5.55
N LEU A 221 27.39 8.65 4.27
CA LEU A 221 26.16 7.96 3.86
C LEU A 221 26.32 6.43 3.86
N ASP A 222 27.47 5.91 3.43
CA ASP A 222 27.74 4.46 3.50
C ASP A 222 27.80 3.97 4.95
N GLY A 223 27.02 2.94 5.27
CA GLY A 223 26.87 2.40 6.62
C GLY A 223 26.01 3.27 7.56
N SER A 224 25.48 4.39 7.10
CA SER A 224 24.52 5.21 7.86
C SER A 224 23.25 4.44 8.17
N ARG A 225 22.66 4.70 9.34
CA ARG A 225 21.45 4.01 9.81
C ARG A 225 20.27 4.97 9.94
N PHE A 226 19.11 4.51 9.51
CA PHE A 226 17.85 5.23 9.55
C PHE A 226 16.81 4.42 10.30
N ARG A 227 16.17 5.02 11.31
CA ARG A 227 15.02 4.41 11.98
C ARG A 227 13.74 4.96 11.38
N LEU A 228 12.98 4.07 10.77
CA LEU A 228 11.68 4.34 10.19
C LEU A 228 10.60 4.00 11.21
N SER A 229 9.56 4.82 11.32
CA SER A 229 8.37 4.48 12.10
C SER A 229 7.11 5.06 11.49
N ALA A 230 6.00 4.33 11.62
CA ALA A 230 4.67 4.75 11.19
C ALA A 230 3.60 4.17 12.12
N GLY A 231 2.49 4.88 12.28
CA GLY A 231 1.43 4.47 13.20
C GLY A 231 1.85 4.58 14.68
N PRO A 232 1.02 4.07 15.60
CA PRO A 232 -0.20 3.30 15.37
C PRO A 232 -1.34 4.14 14.76
N GLY A 233 -2.41 3.45 14.36
CA GLY A 233 -3.60 4.05 13.78
C GLY A 233 -4.89 3.31 14.12
N LEU A 234 -6.02 3.90 13.77
CA LEU A 234 -7.34 3.27 13.80
C LEU A 234 -8.18 3.67 12.60
N ALA A 235 -9.19 2.85 12.29
CA ALA A 235 -10.17 3.13 11.25
C ALA A 235 -11.58 2.65 11.63
N ALA A 236 -12.59 3.40 11.20
CA ALA A 236 -13.97 2.95 11.10
C ALA A 236 -14.27 2.62 9.64
N VAL A 237 -14.88 1.46 9.40
CA VAL A 237 -15.17 0.94 8.05
C VAL A 237 -16.63 0.54 7.97
N TRP A 238 -17.39 1.21 7.12
CA TRP A 238 -18.74 0.84 6.72
C TRP A 238 -18.65 -0.07 5.51
N ALA A 239 -19.22 -1.26 5.64
CA ALA A 239 -19.27 -2.23 4.55
C ALA A 239 -20.21 -1.75 3.45
N SER A 240 -19.96 -2.19 2.21
CA SER A 240 -20.94 -2.16 1.13
C SER A 240 -21.26 -3.60 0.71
N ASP A 241 -22.23 -3.77 -0.18
CA ASP A 241 -22.52 -5.05 -0.83
C ASP A 241 -21.48 -5.41 -1.92
N HIS A 242 -20.51 -4.52 -2.16
CA HIS A 242 -19.42 -4.68 -3.12
C HIS A 242 -18.08 -4.92 -2.42
N GLU A 243 -17.05 -5.25 -3.21
CA GLU A 243 -15.70 -5.52 -2.68
C GLU A 243 -15.03 -4.26 -2.10
N ILE A 244 -15.51 -3.06 -2.44
CA ILE A 244 -15.02 -1.77 -1.96
C ILE A 244 -15.90 -1.26 -0.82
N PRO A 245 -15.33 -0.86 0.34
CA PRO A 245 -16.12 -0.31 1.44
C PRO A 245 -16.95 0.90 1.04
N ALA A 246 -18.15 1.03 1.62
CA ALA A 246 -19.03 2.17 1.41
C ALA A 246 -18.38 3.46 1.93
N LEU A 247 -17.76 3.38 3.11
CA LEU A 247 -17.02 4.48 3.74
C LEU A 247 -15.92 3.93 4.65
N VAL A 248 -14.80 4.64 4.69
CA VAL A 248 -13.66 4.44 5.58
C VAL A 248 -13.29 5.80 6.13
N VAL A 249 -13.18 5.90 7.45
CA VAL A 249 -12.57 7.04 8.14
C VAL A 249 -11.40 6.50 8.95
N ALA A 250 -10.19 6.98 8.69
CA ALA A 250 -8.97 6.48 9.30
C ALA A 250 -8.09 7.61 9.83
N ARG A 251 -7.40 7.32 10.93
CA ARG A 251 -6.37 8.17 11.53
C ARG A 251 -5.16 7.34 11.88
N ILE A 252 -3.98 7.79 11.47
CA ILE A 252 -2.72 7.08 11.66
C ILE A 252 -1.66 8.09 12.05
N THR A 253 -0.90 7.81 13.12
CA THR A 253 0.24 8.65 13.49
C THR A 253 1.19 8.76 12.31
N ALA A 254 1.56 9.99 11.94
CA ALA A 254 2.29 10.27 10.72
C ALA A 254 3.70 9.63 10.76
N PRO A 255 4.19 9.13 9.61
CA PRO A 255 5.49 8.49 9.57
C PRO A 255 6.63 9.46 9.90
N SER A 256 7.67 8.95 10.52
CA SER A 256 8.88 9.70 10.86
C SER A 256 10.15 8.90 10.58
N VAL A 257 11.23 9.62 10.31
CA VAL A 257 12.56 9.04 10.10
C VAL A 257 13.57 9.71 11.03
N TYR A 258 14.37 8.88 11.68
CA TYR A 258 15.51 9.30 12.48
C TYR A 258 16.79 8.83 11.80
N SER A 259 17.85 9.61 11.92
CA SER A 259 19.15 9.30 11.32
C SER A 259 20.25 9.35 12.37
N ALA A 260 21.21 8.45 12.26
CA ALA A 260 22.43 8.44 13.06
C ALA A 260 23.53 9.34 12.43
N GLY A 261 23.18 10.58 12.08
CA GLY A 261 24.16 11.62 11.69
C GLY A 261 24.15 12.10 10.24
N VAL A 262 23.29 11.57 9.36
CA VAL A 262 23.14 12.06 7.98
C VAL A 262 21.87 12.90 7.85
N PRO A 263 21.93 14.15 7.36
CA PRO A 263 20.74 14.99 7.20
C PRO A 263 19.87 14.50 6.04
N PHE A 264 18.56 14.78 6.12
CA PHE A 264 17.58 14.38 5.11
C PHE A 264 17.95 14.82 3.69
N THR A 265 18.42 16.06 3.54
CA THR A 265 18.79 16.63 2.23
C THR A 265 19.90 15.85 1.54
N THR A 266 20.93 15.38 2.29
CA THR A 266 21.99 14.54 1.72
C THR A 266 21.45 13.23 1.16
N VAL A 267 20.50 12.60 1.86
CA VAL A 267 19.87 11.35 1.39
C VAL A 267 19.03 11.62 0.15
N ARG A 268 18.15 12.63 0.18
CA ARG A 268 17.30 13.01 -0.94
C ARG A 268 18.12 13.35 -2.18
N ASP A 269 19.14 14.19 -2.04
CA ASP A 269 19.95 14.67 -3.16
C ASP A 269 20.74 13.52 -3.79
N TYR A 270 21.26 12.60 -2.97
CA TYR A 270 21.90 11.40 -3.48
C TYR A 270 20.91 10.49 -4.23
N LEU A 271 19.77 10.15 -3.61
CA LEU A 271 18.79 9.25 -4.23
C LEU A 271 18.21 9.82 -5.53
N THR A 272 17.99 11.13 -5.59
CA THR A 272 17.48 11.80 -6.80
C THR A 272 18.54 12.05 -7.87
N SER A 273 19.83 11.81 -7.57
CA SER A 273 20.92 11.84 -8.55
C SER A 273 21.14 10.50 -9.26
N LEU A 274 20.46 9.44 -8.82
CA LEU A 274 20.57 8.10 -9.40
C LEU A 274 19.83 8.04 -10.73
N THR A 275 20.57 7.86 -11.83
CA THR A 275 20.02 7.93 -13.20
C THR A 275 19.11 6.75 -13.59
N PHE A 276 18.98 5.75 -12.72
CA PHE A 276 18.02 4.66 -12.90
C PHE A 276 16.67 4.94 -12.21
N ILE A 277 16.57 6.05 -11.47
CA ILE A 277 15.29 6.59 -11.01
C ILE A 277 14.71 7.43 -12.16
N PRO A 278 13.41 7.29 -12.50
CA PRO A 278 12.80 8.09 -13.56
C PRO A 278 12.99 9.60 -13.34
N ASP A 279 13.43 10.33 -14.37
CA ASP A 279 13.79 11.76 -14.27
C ASP A 279 12.65 12.63 -13.73
N ASP A 280 11.42 12.35 -14.14
CA ASP A 280 10.21 13.05 -13.68
C ASP A 280 9.96 12.81 -12.19
N VAL A 281 10.08 11.56 -11.74
CA VAL A 281 9.97 11.20 -10.32
C VAL A 281 11.06 11.90 -9.50
N ALA A 282 12.31 11.86 -9.97
CA ALA A 282 13.43 12.52 -9.31
C ALA A 282 13.22 14.05 -9.25
N ALA A 283 12.66 14.66 -10.29
CA ALA A 283 12.34 16.09 -10.32
C ALA A 283 11.26 16.47 -9.29
N GLN A 284 10.19 15.68 -9.20
CA GLN A 284 9.12 15.89 -8.22
C GLN A 284 9.65 15.73 -6.79
N LEU A 285 10.46 14.69 -6.52
CA LEU A 285 11.06 14.45 -5.20
C LEU A 285 12.05 15.55 -4.79
N ARG A 286 12.80 16.14 -5.73
CA ARG A 286 13.67 17.30 -5.46
C ARG A 286 12.90 18.53 -5.00
N GLY A 287 11.63 18.65 -5.39
CA GLY A 287 10.73 19.71 -4.92
C GLY A 287 10.40 19.62 -3.42
N PHE A 288 10.66 18.48 -2.76
CA PHE A 288 10.40 18.31 -1.34
C PHE A 288 11.59 18.79 -0.51
N SER A 289 11.44 19.96 0.13
CA SER A 289 12.48 20.65 0.90
C SER A 289 12.94 19.93 2.17
N GLY A 290 12.23 18.88 2.60
CA GLY A 290 12.43 18.24 3.91
C GLY A 290 11.49 18.76 5.00
N GLU A 291 10.61 19.72 4.69
CA GLU A 291 9.50 20.19 5.55
C GLU A 291 8.35 19.17 5.67
N GLY A 292 8.68 17.87 5.74
CA GLY A 292 7.69 16.86 6.07
C GLY A 292 6.67 16.53 5.00
N THR A 293 6.93 16.79 3.72
CA THR A 293 6.03 16.32 2.65
C THR A 293 6.22 14.82 2.42
N LEU A 294 5.18 14.03 2.69
CA LEU A 294 5.12 12.61 2.39
C LEU A 294 4.67 12.41 0.92
N PRO A 295 5.50 11.80 0.05
CA PRO A 295 5.10 11.47 -1.31
C PRO A 295 4.01 10.42 -1.33
N LEU A 296 2.97 10.65 -2.13
CA LEU A 296 1.98 9.64 -2.50
C LEU A 296 2.15 9.28 -3.97
N PHE A 297 2.81 8.16 -4.24
CA PHE A 297 3.07 7.71 -5.61
C PHE A 297 1.78 7.23 -6.29
N SER A 298 1.57 7.70 -7.51
CA SER A 298 0.35 7.48 -8.26
C SER A 298 0.64 7.27 -9.74
N ALA A 299 0.21 6.14 -10.28
CA ALA A 299 0.26 5.89 -11.72
C ALA A 299 -0.76 6.79 -12.43
N VAL A 300 -0.32 7.56 -13.43
CA VAL A 300 -1.20 8.50 -14.16
C VAL A 300 -2.37 7.80 -14.87
N GLU A 301 -2.23 6.52 -15.18
CA GLU A 301 -3.23 5.70 -15.85
C GLU A 301 -4.28 5.11 -14.89
N GLU A 302 -3.92 4.88 -13.63
CA GLU A 302 -4.75 4.14 -12.66
C GLU A 302 -5.44 5.05 -11.63
N LYS A 303 -4.88 6.25 -11.45
CA LYS A 303 -5.23 7.13 -10.34
C LYS A 303 -5.17 8.60 -10.75
N GLN A 304 -6.28 9.30 -10.57
CA GLN A 304 -6.30 10.75 -10.64
C GLN A 304 -6.06 11.31 -9.25
N THR A 305 -4.99 12.10 -9.10
CA THR A 305 -4.67 12.79 -7.85
C THR A 305 -4.70 14.29 -8.04
N SER A 306 -5.31 15.01 -7.11
CA SER A 306 -5.34 16.47 -7.11
C SER A 306 -5.15 17.01 -5.70
N VAL A 307 -4.60 18.22 -5.62
CA VAL A 307 -4.46 18.95 -4.35
C VAL A 307 -5.78 19.65 -4.04
N THR A 308 -6.21 19.60 -2.78
CA THR A 308 -7.43 20.22 -2.26
C THR A 308 -7.23 20.69 -0.82
N ASP A 309 -8.31 21.12 -0.17
CA ASP A 309 -8.33 21.55 1.23
C ASP A 309 -9.42 20.82 2.03
N VAL A 310 -9.03 20.41 3.25
CA VAL A 310 -9.94 19.89 4.29
C VAL A 310 -9.76 20.73 5.55
N GLY A 311 -10.67 21.67 5.76
CA GLY A 311 -10.70 22.47 7.00
C GLY A 311 -9.43 23.30 7.22
N GLY A 312 -8.87 23.89 6.16
CA GLY A 312 -7.64 24.69 6.21
C GLY A 312 -6.35 23.87 6.15
N HIS A 313 -6.44 22.54 6.00
CA HIS A 313 -5.29 21.66 5.84
C HIS A 313 -5.12 21.26 4.37
N PRO A 314 -3.92 21.43 3.78
CA PRO A 314 -3.59 20.88 2.48
C PRO A 314 -3.85 19.37 2.44
N ALA A 315 -4.63 18.95 1.46
CA ALA A 315 -5.09 17.58 1.31
C ALA A 315 -4.82 17.08 -0.12
N THR A 316 -4.67 15.77 -0.26
CA THR A 316 -4.60 15.10 -1.56
C THR A 316 -5.86 14.28 -1.78
N LEU A 317 -6.64 14.64 -2.79
CA LEU A 317 -7.74 13.84 -3.30
C LEU A 317 -7.18 12.79 -4.26
N VAL A 318 -7.68 11.56 -4.15
CA VAL A 318 -7.28 10.39 -4.93
C VAL A 318 -8.54 9.72 -5.46
N GLN A 319 -8.57 9.46 -6.76
CA GLN A 319 -9.66 8.74 -7.42
C GLN A 319 -9.06 7.57 -8.19
N SER A 320 -9.52 6.35 -7.91
CA SER A 320 -9.05 5.13 -8.54
C SER A 320 -10.21 4.18 -8.79
N GLY A 321 -10.60 4.02 -10.06
CA GLY A 321 -11.80 3.27 -10.42
C GLY A 321 -13.04 3.80 -9.69
N SER A 322 -13.73 2.95 -8.95
CA SER A 322 -14.91 3.30 -8.14
C SER A 322 -14.59 3.73 -6.71
N MET A 323 -13.32 3.82 -6.32
CA MET A 323 -12.90 4.33 -5.01
C MET A 323 -12.44 5.79 -5.12
N VAL A 324 -12.99 6.63 -4.25
CA VAL A 324 -12.51 8.00 -4.04
C VAL A 324 -12.05 8.14 -2.59
N GLY A 325 -10.97 8.88 -2.36
CA GLY A 325 -10.49 9.18 -1.03
C GLY A 325 -9.74 10.49 -0.96
N VAL A 326 -9.71 11.09 0.23
CA VAL A 326 -8.93 12.27 0.55
C VAL A 326 -8.02 11.97 1.74
N VAL A 327 -6.76 12.38 1.64
CA VAL A 327 -5.75 12.20 2.69
C VAL A 327 -5.13 13.55 3.03
N TRP A 328 -5.01 13.86 4.32
CA TRP A 328 -4.36 15.06 4.80
C TRP A 328 -3.64 14.80 6.10
N VAL A 329 -2.72 15.68 6.48
CA VAL A 329 -2.04 15.60 7.77
C VAL A 329 -2.46 16.79 8.61
N ALA A 330 -2.81 16.51 9.87
CA ALA A 330 -3.13 17.50 10.88
C ALA A 330 -2.55 17.03 12.21
N ASP A 331 -1.81 17.91 12.90
CA ASP A 331 -1.22 17.66 14.23
C ASP A 331 -0.38 16.37 14.32
N GLY A 332 0.41 16.08 13.28
CA GLY A 332 1.24 14.86 13.22
C GLY A 332 0.45 13.57 13.02
N VAL A 333 -0.82 13.66 12.61
CA VAL A 333 -1.69 12.52 12.29
C VAL A 333 -2.11 12.60 10.83
N VAL A 334 -1.88 11.50 10.09
CA VAL A 334 -2.46 11.28 8.77
C VAL A 334 -3.93 10.91 8.96
N ASN A 335 -4.82 11.69 8.36
CA ASN A 335 -6.25 11.45 8.34
C ASN A 335 -6.65 11.06 6.92
N ALA A 336 -7.60 10.14 6.81
CA ALA A 336 -8.12 9.71 5.52
C ALA A 336 -9.63 9.48 5.59
N VAL A 337 -10.33 9.90 4.55
CA VAL A 337 -11.71 9.51 4.27
C VAL A 337 -11.74 8.90 2.88
N ALA A 338 -12.30 7.70 2.72
CA ALA A 338 -12.38 7.04 1.43
C ALA A 338 -13.61 6.14 1.32
N GLY A 339 -14.04 5.79 0.11
CA GLY A 339 -15.14 4.86 -0.09
C GLY A 339 -15.61 4.81 -1.54
N SER A 340 -16.67 4.05 -1.78
CA SER A 340 -17.44 4.08 -3.03
C SER A 340 -18.37 5.29 -3.07
N LEU A 341 -17.79 6.48 -3.01
CA LEU A 341 -18.47 7.77 -2.91
C LEU A 341 -17.99 8.71 -4.02
N THR A 342 -18.76 9.77 -4.29
CA THR A 342 -18.28 10.86 -5.13
C THR A 342 -17.21 11.69 -4.41
N ALA A 343 -16.42 12.45 -5.16
CA ALA A 343 -15.41 13.36 -4.58
C ALA A 343 -16.04 14.40 -3.63
N ASP A 344 -17.21 14.92 -3.99
CA ASP A 344 -17.92 15.90 -3.17
C ASP A 344 -18.40 15.28 -1.85
N GLU A 345 -18.93 14.05 -1.88
CA GLU A 345 -19.34 13.33 -0.68
C GLU A 345 -18.16 13.03 0.25
N VAL A 346 -17.02 12.56 -0.30
CA VAL A 346 -15.79 12.32 0.48
C VAL A 346 -15.31 13.61 1.13
N LEU A 347 -15.31 14.73 0.40
CA LEU A 347 -14.87 16.02 0.94
C LEU A 347 -15.84 16.59 1.96
N SER A 348 -17.16 16.38 1.80
CA SER A 348 -18.16 16.79 2.79
C SER A 348 -17.92 16.06 4.11
N VAL A 349 -17.83 14.72 4.06
CA VAL A 349 -17.56 13.90 5.25
C VAL A 349 -16.27 14.33 5.92
N ALA A 350 -15.18 14.50 5.16
CA ALA A 350 -13.88 14.88 5.70
C ALA A 350 -13.91 16.24 6.43
N ARG A 351 -14.66 17.21 5.93
CA ARG A 351 -14.82 18.55 6.53
C ARG A 351 -15.74 18.56 7.75
N GLU A 352 -16.64 17.58 7.84
CA GLU A 352 -17.64 17.48 8.92
C GLU A 352 -17.18 16.62 10.10
N LEU A 353 -16.05 15.90 9.98
CA LEU A 353 -15.46 15.13 11.07
C LEU A 353 -15.23 16.02 12.31
N ARG A 354 -15.84 15.64 13.44
CA ARG A 354 -15.72 16.30 14.75
C ARG A 354 -15.50 15.30 15.87
#